data_AF-A0A2K1FQE9-F1
#
_entry.id   AF-A0A2K1FQE9-F1
#
_cell.length_a   1.000
_cell.length_b   1.000
_cell.length_c   1.000
_cell.angle_alpha   90.00
_cell.angle_beta   90.00
_cell.angle_gamma   90.00
#
_symmetry.space_group_name_H-M   'P 1'
#
loop_
_entity.id
_entity.type
_entity.pdbx_description
1 polymer ?
#
loop_
_entity_poly.entity_id
_entity_poly.type
_entity_poly.pdbx_seq_one_letter_code
_entity_poly.pdbx_strand_id
1 'polypeptide(L)'
;AAFKLILSDPNVEGILVNIFGGIMRCDVIAEGVVTAARDVKLHVPLVVRLEGTNVELGKKILAESGLPILSADNLADAADKVVKAVKEAA
;
A
#
# COMPACT_ATOMS: atom_id res chain seq x y z
N ALA A 1 9.36 -1.11 -10.17
CA ALA A 1 8.82 -1.67 -11.43
C ALA A 1 7.29 -1.84 -11.38
N ALA A 2 6.73 -2.52 -10.37
CA ALA A 2 5.28 -2.78 -10.28
C ALA A 2 4.40 -1.51 -10.30
N PHE A 3 4.69 -0.52 -9.45
CA PHE A 3 3.91 0.74 -9.43
C PHE A 3 3.92 1.47 -10.78
N LYS A 4 5.06 1.52 -11.47
CA LYS A 4 5.15 2.14 -12.81
C LYS A 4 4.30 1.40 -13.85
N LEU A 5 4.23 0.06 -13.75
CA LEU A 5 3.41 -0.75 -14.65
C LEU A 5 1.92 -0.53 -14.39
N ILE A 6 1.51 -0.53 -13.12
CA ILE A 6 0.11 -0.28 -12.74
C ILE A 6 -0.31 1.13 -13.19
N LEU A 7 0.48 2.16 -12.87
CA LEU A 7 0.21 3.55 -13.25
C LEU A 7 0.40 3.86 -14.74
N SER A 8 0.81 2.88 -15.55
CA SER A 8 0.83 3.03 -17.00
C SER A 8 -0.56 2.91 -17.62
N ASP A 9 -1.53 2.34 -16.88
CA ASP A 9 -2.93 2.33 -17.25
C ASP A 9 -3.62 3.60 -16.71
N PRO A 10 -4.14 4.48 -17.59
CA PRO A 10 -4.78 5.73 -17.17
C PRO A 10 -6.13 5.52 -16.43
N ASN A 11 -6.69 4.30 -16.44
CA ASN A 11 -7.95 4.00 -15.74
C ASN A 11 -7.74 3.61 -14.27
N VAL A 12 -6.50 3.56 -13.78
CA VAL A 12 -6.24 3.24 -12.38
C VAL A 12 -6.58 4.44 -11.51
N GLU A 13 -7.59 4.29 -10.66
CA GLU A 13 -8.02 5.32 -9.71
C GLU A 13 -7.52 5.09 -8.29
N GLY A 14 -7.05 3.87 -7.96
CA GLY A 14 -6.55 3.51 -6.63
C GLY A 14 -5.75 2.21 -6.66
N ILE A 15 -4.85 2.04 -5.69
CA ILE A 15 -3.98 0.86 -5.59
C ILE A 15 -4.18 0.18 -4.24
N LEU A 16 -4.44 -1.14 -4.29
CA LEU A 16 -4.43 -2.02 -3.12
C LEU A 16 -3.25 -2.98 -3.21
N VAL A 17 -2.30 -2.84 -2.29
CA VAL A 17 -1.20 -3.79 -2.09
C VAL A 17 -1.59 -4.76 -0.97
N ASN A 18 -1.81 -6.03 -1.31
CA ASN A 18 -2.04 -7.09 -0.32
C ASN A 18 -0.88 -8.09 -0.36
N ILE A 19 -0.08 -8.17 0.69
CA ILE A 19 1.09 -9.05 0.75
C ILE A 19 1.03 -9.91 2.02
N PHE A 20 1.15 -11.22 1.82
CA PHE A 20 1.43 -12.18 2.88
C PHE A 20 2.94 -12.44 2.95
N GLY A 21 3.60 -11.87 3.95
CA GLY A 21 4.99 -12.10 4.31
C GLY A 21 5.19 -13.51 4.87
N GLY A 22 5.23 -14.50 3.97
CA GLY A 22 5.52 -15.89 4.29
C GLY A 22 6.94 -16.05 4.85
N ILE A 23 7.93 -16.20 3.96
CA ILE A 23 9.36 -16.26 4.36
C ILE A 23 9.93 -14.85 4.58
N MET A 24 9.39 -13.85 3.90
CA MET A 24 9.84 -12.45 4.00
C MET A 24 9.18 -11.74 5.19
N ARG A 25 9.92 -10.84 5.85
CA ARG A 25 9.41 -10.00 6.94
C ARG A 25 8.63 -8.80 6.42
N CYS A 26 7.53 -8.47 7.09
CA CYS A 26 6.66 -7.35 6.70
C CYS A 26 7.34 -5.98 6.80
N ASP A 27 8.33 -5.81 7.67
CA ASP A 27 9.11 -4.57 7.75
C ASP A 27 9.94 -4.31 6.50
N VAL A 28 10.65 -5.31 5.98
CA VAL A 28 11.40 -5.21 4.72
C VAL A 28 10.47 -4.93 3.54
N ILE A 29 9.29 -5.57 3.54
CA ILE A 29 8.26 -5.33 2.52
C ILE A 29 7.76 -3.89 2.60
N ALA A 30 7.47 -3.38 3.81
CA ALA A 30 7.00 -2.01 4.02
C ALA A 30 8.03 -0.98 3.55
N GLU A 31 9.32 -1.16 3.85
CA GLU A 31 10.40 -0.30 3.35
C GLU A 31 10.44 -0.28 1.82
N GLY A 32 10.29 -1.44 1.18
CA GLY A 32 10.22 -1.55 -0.28
C GLY A 32 9.03 -0.82 -0.87
N VAL A 33 7.85 -0.93 -0.24
CA VAL A 33 6.64 -0.20 -0.65
C VAL A 33 6.83 1.31 -0.51
N VAL A 34 7.34 1.79 0.62
CA VAL A 34 7.62 3.21 0.85
C VAL A 34 8.59 3.76 -0.18
N THR A 35 9.69 3.04 -0.43
CA THR A 35 10.72 3.44 -1.40
C THR A 35 10.11 3.55 -2.80
N ALA A 36 9.37 2.53 -3.23
CA ALA A 36 8.74 2.55 -4.55
C ALA A 36 7.68 3.66 -4.68
N ALA A 37 6.89 3.91 -3.63
CA ALA A 37 5.87 4.96 -3.60
C ALA A 37 6.49 6.37 -3.71
N ARG A 38 7.66 6.62 -3.09
CA ARG A 38 8.39 7.88 -3.23
C ARG A 38 8.88 8.10 -4.66
N ASP A 39 9.45 7.07 -5.27
CA ASP A 39 10.03 7.16 -6.62
C ASP A 39 9.00 7.47 -7.70
N VAL A 40 7.77 6.96 -7.56
CA VAL A 40 6.73 7.10 -8.58
C VAL A 40 5.80 8.30 -8.40
N LYS A 41 5.91 9.04 -7.28
CA LYS A 41 5.02 10.17 -6.92
C LYS A 41 3.53 9.82 -7.16
N LEU A 42 3.00 8.94 -6.33
CA LEU A 42 1.61 8.48 -6.42
C LEU A 42 0.63 9.66 -6.41
N HIS A 43 -0.26 9.69 -7.41
CA HIS A 43 -1.38 10.62 -7.51
C HIS A 43 -2.74 9.97 -7.22
N VAL A 44 -2.74 8.66 -6.99
CA VAL A 44 -3.92 7.86 -6.63
C VAL A 44 -3.78 7.33 -5.20
N PRO A 45 -4.88 7.10 -4.46
CA PRO A 45 -4.84 6.51 -3.14
C PRO A 45 -4.15 5.15 -3.11
N LEU A 46 -3.35 4.91 -2.05
CA LEU A 46 -2.67 3.65 -1.81
C LEU A 46 -3.11 3.04 -0.48
N VAL A 47 -3.68 1.84 -0.55
CA VAL A 47 -3.99 1.00 0.61
C VAL A 47 -3.02 -0.18 0.64
N VAL A 48 -2.46 -0.47 1.81
CA VAL A 48 -1.51 -1.58 2.00
C VAL A 48 -2.02 -2.48 3.13
N ARG A 49 -2.11 -3.76 2.85
CA ARG A 49 -2.41 -4.81 3.81
C ARG A 49 -1.23 -5.77 3.88
N LEU A 50 -0.67 -5.90 5.08
CA LEU A 50 0.44 -6.80 5.39
C LEU A 50 -0.03 -7.89 6.35
N GLU A 51 0.39 -9.12 6.11
CA GLU A 51 0.20 -10.23 7.06
C GLU A 51 1.46 -11.09 7.11
N GLY A 52 1.82 -11.63 8.28
CA GLY A 52 3.02 -12.46 8.46
C GLY A 52 3.91 -12.02 9.61
N THR A 53 5.22 -12.19 9.47
CA THR A 53 6.19 -11.82 10.52
C THR A 53 6.41 -10.30 10.56
N ASN A 54 6.46 -9.71 11.75
CA ASN A 54 6.71 -8.28 11.98
C ASN A 54 5.67 -7.31 11.35
N VAL A 55 4.40 -7.71 11.29
CA VAL A 55 3.32 -6.88 10.74
C VAL A 55 3.23 -5.52 11.45
N GLU A 56 3.30 -5.50 12.78
CA GLU A 56 3.21 -4.25 13.56
C GLU A 56 4.33 -3.27 13.21
N LEU A 57 5.55 -3.78 13.02
CA LEU A 57 6.68 -2.96 12.58
C LEU A 57 6.48 -2.48 11.14
N GLY A 58 6.00 -3.34 10.24
CA GLY A 58 5.66 -2.95 8.87
C GLY A 58 4.61 -1.84 8.82
N LYS A 59 3.52 -1.95 9.59
CA LYS A 59 2.49 -0.91 9.71
C LYS A 59 3.07 0.40 10.25
N LYS A 60 3.95 0.32 11.25
CA LYS A 60 4.65 1.49 11.79
C LYS A 60 5.49 2.20 10.72
N ILE A 61 6.26 1.45 9.94
CA ILE A 61 7.07 1.99 8.82
C ILE A 61 6.19 2.69 7.79
N LEU A 62 5.04 2.10 7.43
CA LEU A 62 4.10 2.73 6.50
C LEU A 62 3.53 4.03 7.07
N ALA A 63 3.12 4.04 8.34
CA ALA A 63 2.55 5.22 9.01
C ALA A 63 3.56 6.36 9.18
N GLU A 64 4.81 6.04 9.52
CA GLU A 64 5.89 7.02 9.73
C GLU A 64 6.51 7.51 8.41
N SER A 65 6.11 6.95 7.27
CA SER A 65 6.66 7.34 5.96
C SER A 65 6.27 8.77 5.55
N GLY A 66 5.23 9.37 6.14
CA GLY A 66 4.72 10.67 5.71
C GLY A 66 4.15 10.67 4.29
N LEU A 67 3.90 9.49 3.73
CA LEU A 67 3.17 9.29 2.47
C LEU A 67 1.68 9.03 2.78
N PRO A 68 0.77 9.36 1.86
CA PRO A 68 -0.66 9.10 2.02
C PRO A 68 -0.98 7.61 1.82
N ILE A 69 -0.46 6.76 2.70
CA ILE A 69 -0.62 5.31 2.68
C ILE A 69 -1.59 4.92 3.80
N LEU A 70 -2.67 4.25 3.42
CA LEU A 70 -3.63 3.68 4.38
C LEU A 70 -3.25 2.24 4.67
N SER A 71 -2.98 1.93 5.95
CA SER A 71 -2.78 0.55 6.37
C SER A 71 -4.12 -0.14 6.64
N ALA A 72 -4.26 -1.39 6.22
CA ALA A 72 -5.44 -2.21 6.45
C ALA A 72 -5.12 -3.47 7.25
N ASP A 73 -6.09 -3.92 8.04
CA ASP A 73 -5.93 -5.02 8.99
C ASP A 73 -6.24 -6.39 8.37
N ASN A 74 -7.24 -6.43 7.48
CA ASN A 74 -7.64 -7.63 6.77
C ASN A 74 -8.07 -7.28 5.34
N LEU A 75 -8.37 -8.30 4.54
CA LEU A 75 -8.70 -8.10 3.12
C LEU A 75 -10.00 -7.32 2.90
N ALA A 76 -11.02 -7.54 3.75
CA ALA A 76 -12.29 -6.82 3.66
C ALA A 76 -12.11 -5.34 3.99
N ASP A 77 -11.41 -5.04 5.10
CA ASP A 77 -11.03 -3.68 5.48
C ASP A 77 -10.21 -2.99 4.38
N ALA A 78 -9.28 -3.71 3.75
CA ALA A 78 -8.47 -3.16 2.68
C ALA A 78 -9.29 -2.82 1.42
N ALA A 79 -10.25 -3.68 1.07
CA ALA A 79 -11.18 -3.44 -0.04
C ALA A 79 -12.09 -2.24 0.24
N ASP A 80 -12.67 -2.16 1.44
CA ASP A 80 -13.53 -1.05 1.84
C ASP A 80 -12.77 0.28 1.83
N LYS A 81 -11.55 0.29 2.39
CA LYS A 81 -10.69 1.48 2.42
C LYS A 81 -10.31 1.96 1.02
N VAL A 82 -9.92 1.07 0.10
CA VAL A 82 -9.50 1.51 -1.25
C VAL A 82 -10.68 2.06 -2.03
N VAL A 83 -11.85 1.41 -1.95
CA VAL A 83 -13.07 1.89 -2.62
C VAL A 83 -13.50 3.25 -2.05
N LYS A 84 -13.46 3.40 -0.73
CA LYS A 84 -13.80 4.67 -0.07
C LYS A 84 -12.82 5.78 -0.48
N ALA A 85 -11.51 5.51 -0.43
CA ALA A 85 -10.49 6.49 -0.74
C ALA A 85 -10.56 6.95 -2.21
N VAL A 86 -10.87 6.05 -3.15
CA VAL A 86 -11.13 6.41 -4.55
C VAL A 86 -12.32 7.36 -4.67
N LYS A 87 -13.44 7.05 -4.00
CA LYS A 87 -14.65 7.91 -4.03
C LYS A 87 -14.43 9.30 -3.42
N GLU A 88 -13.54 9.42 -2.44
CA GLU A 88 -13.20 10.70 -1.79
C GLU A 88 -12.18 11.53 -2.57
N ALA A 89 -11.39 10.88 -3.44
CA ALA A 89 -10.39 11.53 -4.29
C ALA A 89 -10.94 11.99 -5.66
N ALA A 90 -12.09 11.46 -6.06
CA ALA A 90 -12.84 11.86 -7.26
C ALA A 90 -13.60 13.17 -7.05
#